data_AF-A0A478LL18-F1
#
_entry.id   AF-A0A478LL18-F1
#
_cell.length_a   1.000
_cell.length_b   1.000
_cell.length_c   1.000
_cell.angle_alpha   90.00
_cell.angle_beta   90.00
_cell.angle_gamma   90.00
#
_symmetry.space_group_name_H-M   'P 1'
#
loop_
_entity.id
_entity.type
_entity.pdbx_description
1 polymer ?
#
loop_
_entity_poly.entity_id
_entity_poly.type
_entity_poly.pdbx_seq_one_letter_code
_entity_poly.pdbx_strand_id
1 'polypeptide(L)'
;MAHARRKIHDVHARAPTDVTTEALQRISELYAIEVAVRGCSAEQRLAARKARPAPLMQSLYDWIQTQMKTLARHSDTAKAFAYLLQ
;
A
#
# COMPACT_ATOMS: atom_id res chain seq x y z
N MET A 1 0.16 -1.89 -7.93
CA MET A 1 0.94 -1.34 -6.80
C MET A 1 2.00 -0.31 -7.18
N ALA A 2 2.92 -0.58 -8.11
CA ALA A 2 4.00 0.37 -8.43
C ALA A 2 3.48 1.77 -8.81
N HIS A 3 2.40 1.86 -9.60
CA HIS A 3 1.80 3.14 -9.99
C HIS A 3 1.19 3.90 -8.80
N ALA A 4 0.48 3.20 -7.90
CA ALA A 4 -0.10 3.80 -6.72
C ALA A 4 0.94 4.29 -5.70
N ARG A 5 1.98 3.49 -5.43
CA ARG A 5 3.11 3.90 -4.58
C ARG A 5 3.76 5.16 -5.12
N ARG A 6 3.99 5.23 -6.45
CA ARG A 6 4.55 6.42 -7.09
C ARG A 6 3.67 7.65 -6.89
N LYS A 7 2.35 7.52 -7.07
CA LYS A 7 1.42 8.65 -6.83
C LYS A 7 1.43 9.12 -5.38
N ILE A 8 1.44 8.21 -4.41
CA ILE A 8 1.53 8.56 -2.99
C ILE A 8 2.87 9.23 -2.67
N HIS A 9 3.97 8.72 -3.23
CA HIS A 9 5.28 9.33 -3.09
C HIS A 9 5.33 10.74 -3.69
N ASP A 10 4.76 10.94 -4.88
CA ASP A 10 4.69 12.25 -5.53
C ASP A 10 3.89 13.26 -4.69
N VAL A 11 2.81 12.82 -4.05
CA VAL A 11 2.03 13.66 -3.11
C VAL A 11 2.83 13.95 -1.85
N HIS A 12 3.46 12.94 -1.24
CA HIS A 12 4.29 13.08 -0.05
C HIS A 12 5.47 14.03 -0.28
N ALA A 13 6.14 13.94 -1.42
CA ALA A 13 7.27 14.80 -1.77
C ALA A 13 6.87 16.28 -1.92
N ARG A 14 5.62 16.57 -2.31
CA ARG A 14 5.09 17.94 -2.40
C ARG A 14 4.54 18.44 -1.07
N ALA A 15 3.83 17.59 -0.35
CA ALA A 15 3.12 17.92 0.88
C ALA A 15 3.11 16.69 1.81
N PRO A 16 4.16 16.48 2.61
CA PRO A 16 4.22 15.36 3.53
C PRO A 16 3.19 15.54 4.64
N THR A 17 2.45 14.47 4.91
CA THR A 17 1.48 14.37 5.99
C THR A 17 1.59 13.00 6.64
N ASP A 18 1.13 12.86 7.89
CA ASP A 18 1.12 11.58 8.61
C ASP A 18 0.42 10.48 7.79
N VAL A 19 -0.68 10.81 7.11
CA VAL A 19 -1.41 9.89 6.23
C VAL A 19 -0.54 9.41 5.07
N THR A 20 0.21 10.30 4.41
CA THR A 20 1.09 9.90 3.31
C THR A 20 2.31 9.10 3.79
N THR A 21 2.83 9.41 4.98
CA THR A 21 3.94 8.68 5.61
C THR A 21 3.50 7.26 5.97
N GLU A 22 2.37 7.11 6.65
CA GLU A 22 1.83 5.80 7.04
C GLU A 22 1.48 4.96 5.81
N ALA A 23 0.96 5.57 4.74
CA ALA A 23 0.70 4.89 3.48
C ALA A 23 1.98 4.31 2.86
N LEU A 24 3.07 5.11 2.81
CA LEU A 24 4.36 4.65 2.30
C LEU A 24 4.96 3.53 3.16
N GLN A 25 4.81 3.62 4.49
CA GLN A 25 5.27 2.59 5.41
C GLN A 25 4.53 1.26 5.20
N ARG A 26 3.19 1.27 5.21
CA ARG A 26 2.36 0.07 4.98
C ARG A 26 2.65 -0.59 3.64
N ILE A 27 2.85 0.21 2.58
CA ILE A 27 3.24 -0.29 1.25
C ILE A 27 4.65 -0.92 1.31
N SER A 28 5.58 -0.33 2.05
CA SER A 28 6.95 -0.86 2.17
C SER A 28 6.99 -2.19 2.93
N GLU A 29 6.16 -2.37 3.95
CA GLU A 29 6.01 -3.65 4.68
C GLU A 29 5.50 -4.78 3.77
N LEU A 30 4.54 -4.48 2.89
CA LEU A 30 4.09 -5.41 1.85
C LEU A 30 5.23 -5.81 0.92
N TYR A 31 6.02 -4.84 0.44
CA TYR A 31 7.17 -5.11 -0.42
C TYR A 31 8.29 -5.88 0.28
N ALA A 32 8.52 -5.65 1.58
CA ALA A 32 9.51 -6.40 2.35
C ALA A 32 9.18 -7.90 2.37
N ILE A 33 7.90 -8.27 2.43
CA ILE A 33 7.44 -9.65 2.35
C ILE A 33 7.63 -10.21 0.93
N GLU A 34 7.29 -9.44 -0.11
CA GLU A 34 7.54 -9.85 -1.49
C GLU A 34 9.03 -10.11 -1.76
N VAL A 35 9.91 -9.26 -1.23
CA VAL A 35 11.37 -9.42 -1.32
C VAL A 35 11.85 -10.61 -0.51
N ALA A 36 11.36 -10.82 0.71
CA ALA A 36 11.75 -11.96 1.53
C ALA A 36 11.39 -13.32 0.90
N VAL A 37 10.35 -13.35 0.07
CA VAL A 37 9.91 -14.54 -0.67
C VAL A 37 10.65 -14.69 -2.00
N ARG A 38 11.33 -13.64 -2.47
CA ARG A 38 12.10 -13.63 -3.71
C ARG A 38 13.39 -14.43 -3.51
N GLY A 39 13.47 -15.60 -4.13
CA GLY A 39 14.59 -16.54 -4.00
C GLY A 39 14.23 -17.86 -3.33
N CYS A 40 13.04 -17.95 -2.71
CA CYS A 40 12.54 -19.20 -2.14
C CYS A 40 12.03 -20.16 -3.23
N SER A 41 11.99 -21.46 -2.92
CA SER A 41 11.48 -22.52 -3.82
C SER A 41 10.01 -22.29 -4.21
N ALA A 42 9.52 -22.94 -5.28
CA ALA A 42 8.14 -22.77 -5.74
C ALA A 42 7.09 -23.08 -4.65
N GLU A 43 7.34 -24.10 -3.82
CA GLU A 43 6.49 -24.44 -2.67
C GLU A 43 6.52 -23.37 -1.58
N GLN A 44 7.69 -22.85 -1.23
CA GLN A 44 7.83 -21.76 -0.26
C GLN A 44 7.16 -20.47 -0.74
N ARG A 45 7.23 -20.18 -2.05
CA ARG A 45 6.49 -19.05 -2.66
C ARG A 45 4.98 -19.25 -2.61
N LEU A 46 4.50 -20.49 -2.82
CA LEU A 46 3.07 -20.81 -2.76
C LEU A 46 2.55 -20.71 -1.31
N ALA A 47 3.29 -21.25 -0.34
CA ALA A 47 2.97 -21.15 1.08
C ALA A 47 2.98 -19.68 1.56
N ALA A 48 3.99 -18.90 1.18
CA ALA A 48 4.08 -17.50 1.55
C ALA A 48 2.99 -16.65 0.90
N ARG A 49 2.65 -16.90 -0.38
CA ARG A 49 1.53 -16.22 -1.07
C ARG A 49 0.17 -16.50 -0.44
N LYS A 50 -0.05 -17.73 0.07
CA LYS A 50 -1.31 -18.10 0.70
C LYS A 50 -1.44 -17.61 2.15
N ALA A 51 -0.33 -17.45 2.87
CA ALA A 51 -0.38 -17.20 4.32
C ALA A 51 -0.25 -15.73 4.74
N ARG A 52 0.44 -14.86 3.98
CA ARG A 52 0.87 -13.53 4.50
C ARG A 52 0.44 -12.29 3.72
N PRO A 53 0.43 -12.25 2.38
CA PRO A 53 0.15 -11.00 1.67
C PRO A 53 -1.34 -10.67 1.61
N ALA A 54 -2.25 -11.65 1.66
CA ALA A 54 -3.69 -11.38 1.62
C ALA A 54 -4.21 -10.60 2.85
N PRO A 55 -3.87 -10.96 4.10
CA PRO A 55 -4.29 -10.19 5.27
C PRO A 55 -3.72 -8.77 5.31
N LEU A 56 -2.47 -8.58 4.87
CA LEU A 56 -1.82 -7.27 4.86
C LEU A 56 -2.36 -6.36 3.76
N MET A 57 -2.65 -6.94 2.59
CA MET A 57 -3.31 -6.23 1.50
C MET A 57 -4.72 -5.80 1.92
N GLN A 58 -5.47 -6.68 2.60
CA GLN A 58 -6.79 -6.34 3.13
C GLN A 58 -6.70 -5.24 4.21
N SER A 59 -5.75 -5.35 5.14
CA SER A 59 -5.52 -4.31 6.16
C SER A 59 -5.16 -2.96 5.54
N LEU A 60 -4.33 -2.93 4.49
CA LEU A 60 -4.04 -1.71 3.75
C LEU A 60 -5.30 -1.14 3.08
N TYR A 61 -6.11 -1.99 2.47
CA TYR A 61 -7.35 -1.59 1.80
C TYR A 61 -8.35 -0.99 2.79
N ASP A 62 -8.61 -1.66 3.92
CA ASP A 62 -9.53 -1.21 4.97
C ASP A 62 -9.07 0.11 5.59
N TRP A 63 -7.76 0.25 5.81
CA TRP A 63 -7.18 1.50 6.31
C TRP A 63 -7.36 2.64 5.30
N ILE A 64 -7.09 2.41 4.01
CA ILE A 64 -7.31 3.42 2.95
C ILE A 64 -8.77 3.85 2.90
N GLN A 65 -9.71 2.89 2.94
CA GLN A 65 -11.13 3.20 2.97
C GLN A 65 -11.54 4.04 4.18
N THR A 66 -10.86 3.86 5.31
CA THR A 66 -11.07 4.66 6.52
C THR A 66 -10.54 6.09 6.34
N GLN A 67 -9.34 6.26 5.78
CA GLN A 67 -8.78 7.57 5.45
C GLN A 67 -9.61 8.31 4.39
N MET A 68 -10.18 7.60 3.42
CA MET A 68 -11.05 8.20 2.39
C MET A 68 -12.32 8.86 2.96
N LYS A 69 -12.74 8.53 4.18
CA LYS A 69 -13.87 9.17 4.87
C LYS A 69 -13.50 10.52 5.49
N THR A 70 -12.22 10.75 5.78
CA THR A 70 -11.73 11.96 6.45
C THR A 70 -11.06 12.93 5.47
N LEU A 71 -10.53 12.40 4.36
CA LEU A 71 -9.90 13.20 3.31
C LEU A 71 -10.92 13.98 2.49
N ALA A 72 -10.56 15.22 2.13
CA ALA A 72 -11.33 15.98 1.16
C ALA A 72 -11.38 15.24 -0.19
N ARG A 73 -12.57 15.12 -0.78
CA ARG A 73 -12.86 14.35 -2.00
C ARG A 73 -11.92 14.66 -3.17
N HIS A 74 -11.46 15.91 -3.30
CA HIS A 74 -10.60 16.38 -4.39
C HIS A 74 -9.13 16.56 -3.99
N SER A 75 -8.76 16.19 -2.77
CA SER A 75 -7.37 16.22 -2.32
C SER A 75 -6.50 15.29 -3.16
N ASP A 76 -5.24 15.66 -3.33
CA ASP A 76 -4.30 14.83 -4.09
C ASP A 76 -4.02 13.49 -3.40
N THR A 77 -4.09 13.43 -2.06
CA THR A 77 -4.03 12.19 -1.28
C THR A 77 -5.21 11.27 -1.60
N ALA A 78 -6.45 11.79 -1.64
CA ALA A 78 -7.62 10.98 -2.01
C ALA A 78 -7.54 10.44 -3.44
N LYS A 79 -7.05 11.25 -4.39
CA LYS A 79 -6.80 10.80 -5.78
C LYS A 79 -5.73 9.72 -5.83
N ALA A 80 -4.65 9.86 -5.06
CA ALA A 80 -3.59 8.86 -4.99
C ALA A 80 -4.10 7.54 -4.39
N PHE A 81 -4.94 7.60 -3.37
CA PHE A 81 -5.58 6.44 -2.75
C PHE A 81 -6.61 5.76 -3.65
N ALA A 82 -7.33 6.50 -4.50
CA ALA A 82 -8.25 5.90 -5.46
C ALA A 82 -7.56 4.90 -6.40
N TYR A 83 -6.29 5.10 -6.77
CA TYR A 83 -5.51 4.13 -7.56
C TYR A 83 -5.19 2.82 -6.83
N LEU A 84 -5.36 2.75 -5.51
CA LEU A 84 -5.23 1.52 -4.72
C LEU A 84 -6.55 0.75 -4.57
N LEU A 85 -7.67 1.40 -4.87
CA LEU A 85 -9.02 0.85 -4.78
C LEU A 85 -9.58 0.39 -6.14
N GLN A 86 -8.82 0.61 -7.23
CA GLN A 86 -9.16 0.25 -8.60
C GLN A 86 -8.56 -1.10 -9.02
#